data_AF-A0A0C2CDV3-F1
#
_entry.id   AF-A0A0C2CDV3-F1
#
_cell.length_a   1.000
_cell.length_b   1.000
_cell.length_c   1.000
_cell.angle_alpha   90.00
_cell.angle_beta   90.00
_cell.angle_gamma   90.00
#
_symmetry.space_group_name_H-M   'P 1'
#
loop_
_entity.id
_entity.type
_entity.pdbx_description
1 polymer ?
#
loop_
_entity_poly.entity_id
_entity_poly.type
_entity_poly.pdbx_seq_one_letter_code
_entity_poly.pdbx_strand_id
1 'polypeptide(L)'
;TILAASGEVQRELRANGIIVQRMDEVDPVFTILPASSLAEIHSRIGQSKKLNLSGRPLDRDVGLLSTSRLYQIGQKFVIFTPQFMDSRRSHLMYDIRILMDEWSSELQYIYASWNSVSISGRPLVVLVVSGDMLTT
;
A
#
# COMPACT_ATOMS: atom_id res chain seq x y z
N THR A 1 -8.24 -2.61 4.85
CA THR A 1 -9.42 -2.33 4.01
C THR A 1 -9.20 -2.93 2.64
N ILE A 2 -10.28 -3.39 2.00
CA ILE A 2 -10.23 -4.00 0.67
C ILE A 2 -10.97 -3.08 -0.29
N LEU A 3 -10.38 -2.82 -1.45
CA LEU A 3 -10.94 -1.99 -2.51
C LEU A 3 -10.95 -2.76 -3.83
N ALA A 4 -11.88 -2.43 -4.71
CA ALA A 4 -11.93 -2.95 -6.07
C ALA A 4 -11.23 -2.00 -7.05
N ALA A 5 -10.39 -2.54 -7.93
CA ALA A 5 -9.74 -1.77 -9.00
C ALA A 5 -10.72 -1.31 -10.09
N SER A 6 -11.81 -2.07 -10.32
CA SER A 6 -12.81 -1.77 -11.35
C SER A 6 -14.23 -2.08 -10.89
N GLY A 7 -15.23 -1.55 -11.61
CA GLY A 7 -16.64 -1.88 -11.39
C GLY A 7 -16.97 -3.35 -11.64
N GLU A 8 -16.22 -4.02 -12.51
CA GLU A 8 -16.37 -5.45 -12.76
C GLU A 8 -15.91 -6.28 -11.55
N VAL A 9 -14.70 -6.00 -11.04
CA VAL A 9 -14.18 -6.62 -9.81
C VAL A 9 -15.13 -6.38 -8.64
N GLN A 10 -15.65 -5.16 -8.49
CA GLN A 10 -16.59 -4.84 -7.41
C GLN A 10 -17.88 -5.66 -7.51
N ARG A 11 -18.42 -5.87 -8.72
CA ARG A 11 -19.61 -6.69 -8.93
C ARG A 11 -19.34 -8.16 -8.62
N GLU A 12 -18.20 -8.68 -9.05
CA GLU A 12 -17.79 -10.07 -8.80
C GLU A 12 -17.62 -10.34 -7.30
N LEU A 13 -16.90 -9.46 -6.60
CA LEU A 13 -16.76 -9.54 -5.14
C LEU A 13 -18.12 -9.46 -4.43
N ARG A 14 -19.00 -8.56 -4.89
CA ARG A 14 -20.35 -8.41 -4.33
C ARG A 14 -21.22 -9.64 -4.59
N ALA A 15 -21.10 -10.30 -5.75
CA ALA A 15 -21.79 -11.54 -6.06
C ALA A 15 -21.40 -12.67 -5.09
N ASN A 16 -20.16 -12.64 -4.60
CA ASN A 16 -19.64 -13.55 -3.57
C ASN A 16 -19.89 -13.04 -2.13
N GLY A 17 -20.76 -12.03 -1.94
CA GLY A 17 -21.10 -11.49 -0.62
C GLY A 17 -20.07 -10.54 0.00
N ILE A 18 -19.03 -10.15 -0.75
CA ILE A 18 -17.96 -9.27 -0.28
C ILE A 18 -18.24 -7.85 -0.76
N ILE A 19 -18.62 -6.98 0.19
CA ILE A 19 -18.91 -5.57 -0.11
C ILE A 19 -17.62 -4.76 -0.03
N VAL A 20 -17.21 -4.18 -1.16
CA VAL A 20 -16.03 -3.30 -1.25
C VAL A 20 -16.37 -2.00 -1.97
N GLN A 21 -15.60 -0.96 -1.67
CA GLN A 21 -15.63 0.31 -2.41
C GLN A 21 -14.63 0.26 -3.56
N ARG A 22 -14.88 1.03 -4.61
CA ARG A 22 -13.88 1.36 -5.64
C ARG A 22 -13.04 2.55 -5.19
N MET A 23 -11.87 2.73 -5.79
CA MET A 23 -10.99 3.86 -5.44
C MET A 23 -11.64 5.22 -5.69
N ASP A 24 -12.53 5.33 -6.69
CA ASP A 24 -13.30 6.55 -7.01
C ASP A 24 -14.52 6.77 -6.10
N GLU A 25 -14.87 5.80 -5.24
CA GLU A 25 -15.98 5.87 -4.28
C GLU A 25 -15.51 6.24 -2.87
N VAL A 26 -14.19 6.32 -2.65
CA VAL A 26 -13.60 6.78 -1.39
C VAL A 26 -13.73 8.30 -1.28
N ASP A 27 -13.93 8.81 -0.07
CA ASP A 27 -14.04 10.26 0.18
C ASP A 27 -12.82 11.00 -0.41
N PRO A 28 -13.02 12.08 -1.20
CA PRO A 28 -11.95 12.82 -1.87
C PRO A 28 -10.85 13.40 -0.96
N VAL A 29 -11.10 13.48 0.35
CA VAL A 29 -10.08 13.85 1.34
C VAL A 29 -8.99 12.79 1.46
N PHE A 30 -9.30 11.52 1.16
CA PHE A 30 -8.33 10.44 1.12
C PHE A 30 -7.72 10.29 -0.27
N THR A 31 -6.47 9.87 -0.31
CA THR A 31 -5.74 9.60 -1.55
C THR A 31 -4.91 8.34 -1.35
N ILE A 32 -5.03 7.40 -2.27
CA ILE A 32 -4.36 6.11 -2.19
C ILE A 32 -3.28 6.09 -3.27
N LEU A 33 -2.05 5.82 -2.87
CA LEU A 33 -0.87 5.85 -3.75
C LEU A 33 -0.06 4.56 -3.59
N PRO A 34 0.73 4.15 -4.59
CA PRO A 34 1.63 3.01 -4.45
C PRO A 34 2.80 3.31 -3.49
N ALA A 35 3.39 2.27 -2.91
CA ALA A 35 4.56 2.38 -2.03
C ALA A 35 5.74 3.16 -2.66
N SER A 36 5.93 3.04 -3.97
CA SER A 36 6.92 3.82 -4.73
C SER A 36 6.71 5.34 -4.64
N SER A 37 5.48 5.83 -4.50
CA SER A 37 5.24 7.27 -4.28
C SER A 37 5.80 7.72 -2.92
N LEU A 38 5.72 6.87 -1.90
CA LEU A 38 6.36 7.14 -0.61
C LEU A 38 7.89 7.08 -0.73
N ALA A 39 8.43 6.19 -1.58
CA ALA A 39 9.87 6.13 -1.85
C ALA A 39 10.37 7.42 -2.51
N GLU A 40 9.61 7.95 -3.47
CA GLU A 40 9.89 9.23 -4.12
C GLU A 40 9.87 10.40 -3.12
N ILE A 41 8.92 10.42 -2.18
CA ILE A 41 8.89 11.40 -1.09
C ILE A 41 10.12 11.25 -0.19
N HIS A 42 10.42 10.02 0.24
CA HIS A 42 11.57 9.74 1.09
C HIS A 42 12.91 10.02 0.41
N SER A 43 13.00 9.99 -0.93
CA SER A 43 14.24 10.27 -1.67
C SER A 43 14.80 11.66 -1.38
N ARG A 44 13.92 12.61 -1.06
CA ARG A 44 14.29 13.99 -0.72
C ARG A 44 14.91 14.11 0.67
N ILE A 45 14.68 13.13 1.55
CA ILE A 45 15.25 13.12 2.90
C ILE A 45 16.76 12.93 2.79
N GLY A 46 17.51 13.83 3.42
CA GLY A 46 18.97 13.83 3.37
C GLY A 46 19.56 14.42 2.09
N GLN A 47 18.73 14.94 1.17
CA GLN A 47 19.23 15.62 -0.01
C GLN A 47 19.82 16.98 0.36
N SER A 48 21.05 17.25 -0.07
CA SER A 48 21.73 18.54 0.14
C SER A 48 22.66 18.84 -1.03
N LYS A 49 22.29 19.82 -1.85
CA LYS A 49 23.12 20.27 -2.99
C LYS A 49 24.48 20.82 -2.53
N LYS A 50 24.51 21.53 -1.38
CA LYS A 50 25.74 22.11 -0.83
C LYS A 50 26.75 21.04 -0.39
N LEU A 51 26.25 19.89 0.05
CA LEU A 51 27.08 18.78 0.55
C LEU A 51 27.19 17.63 -0.47
N ASN A 52 26.72 17.80 -1.71
CA ASN A 52 26.62 16.74 -2.71
C ASN A 52 25.93 15.46 -2.21
N LEU A 53 24.92 15.59 -1.33
CA LEU A 53 24.10 14.48 -0.87
C LEU A 53 22.88 14.34 -1.77
N SER A 54 22.73 13.17 -2.39
CA SER A 54 21.60 12.85 -3.28
C SER A 54 20.29 12.58 -2.54
N GLY A 55 20.36 12.30 -1.23
CA GLY A 55 19.23 11.85 -0.41
C GLY A 55 19.10 10.34 -0.36
N ARG A 56 17.94 9.83 0.06
CA ARG A 56 17.68 8.39 0.16
C ARG A 56 17.58 7.75 -1.24
N PRO A 57 18.28 6.64 -1.51
CA PRO A 57 18.14 5.91 -2.76
C PRO A 57 16.70 5.43 -3.02
N LEU A 58 16.21 5.57 -4.25
CA LEU A 58 14.84 5.24 -4.66
C LEU A 58 14.55 3.73 -4.70
N ASP A 59 15.58 2.93 -4.89
CA ASP A 59 15.55 1.47 -4.89
C ASP A 59 15.34 0.90 -3.48
N ARG A 60 15.56 1.69 -2.42
CA ARG A 60 15.31 1.24 -1.04
C ARG A 60 13.83 1.22 -0.68
N ASP A 61 13.40 0.04 -0.27
CA ASP A 61 12.09 -0.24 0.29
C ASP A 61 11.73 0.75 1.40
N VAL A 62 10.51 1.30 1.34
CA VAL A 62 9.99 2.21 2.37
C VAL A 62 9.63 1.47 3.65
N GLY A 63 9.43 0.15 3.55
CA GLY A 63 9.11 -0.74 4.64
C GLY A 63 7.62 -0.79 4.95
N LEU A 64 7.16 -1.97 5.36
CA LEU A 64 5.75 -2.28 5.59
C LEU A 64 5.10 -1.44 6.70
N LEU A 65 5.83 -1.11 7.76
CA LEU A 65 5.32 -0.25 8.84
C LEU A 65 5.10 1.19 8.36
N SER A 66 5.82 1.64 7.34
CA SER A 66 5.64 2.96 6.76
C SER A 66 4.40 3.00 5.88
N THR A 67 4.19 1.99 5.02
CA THR A 67 3.00 1.93 4.16
C THR A 67 1.71 1.67 4.94
N SER A 68 1.80 1.05 6.12
CA SER A 68 0.64 0.74 6.97
C SER A 68 0.14 1.91 7.82
N ARG A 69 0.54 3.15 7.48
CA ARG A 69 0.18 4.39 8.20
C ARG A 69 -0.70 5.30 7.36
N LEU A 70 -1.53 6.08 8.05
CA LEU A 70 -2.24 7.21 7.47
C LEU A 70 -1.36 8.46 7.61
N TYR A 71 -1.06 9.12 6.49
CA TYR A 71 -0.30 10.36 6.45
C TYR A 71 -1.23 11.54 6.24
N GLN A 72 -0.96 12.66 6.87
CA GLN A 72 -1.60 13.93 6.52
C GLN A 72 -0.62 14.77 5.70
N ILE A 73 -0.97 15.05 4.45
CA ILE A 73 -0.16 15.86 3.53
C ILE A 73 -1.02 17.03 3.06
N GLY A 74 -0.75 18.21 3.61
CA GLY A 74 -1.60 19.38 3.43
C GLY A 74 -3.01 19.13 3.98
N GLN A 75 -4.02 19.28 3.13
CA GLN A 75 -5.44 19.07 3.46
C GLN A 75 -5.95 17.67 3.10
N LYS A 76 -5.06 16.75 2.70
CA LYS A 76 -5.43 15.39 2.30
C LYS A 76 -4.82 14.35 3.24
N PHE A 77 -5.55 13.26 3.40
CA PHE A 77 -5.04 12.04 4.01
C PHE A 77 -4.50 11.11 2.93
N VAL A 78 -3.24 10.74 3.02
CA VAL A 78 -2.57 9.88 2.05
C VAL A 78 -2.31 8.51 2.67
N ILE A 79 -2.72 7.47 1.96
CA ILE A 79 -2.52 6.08 2.32
C ILE A 79 -1.67 5.45 1.22
N PHE A 80 -0.70 4.63 1.62
CA PHE A 80 0.14 3.93 0.67
C PHE A 80 -0.24 2.45 0.63
N THR A 81 -0.38 1.87 -0.57
CA THR A 81 -0.56 0.42 -0.69
C THR A 81 0.70 -0.29 -0.22
N PRO A 82 0.59 -1.53 0.27
CA PRO A 82 1.74 -2.38 0.56
C PRO A 82 2.71 -2.48 -0.61
N GLN A 83 3.96 -2.78 -0.28
CA GLN A 83 5.04 -2.75 -1.25
C GLN A 83 4.97 -3.90 -2.25
N PHE A 84 4.53 -5.09 -1.84
CA PHE A 84 4.33 -6.22 -2.76
C PHE A 84 3.26 -5.93 -3.83
N MET A 85 2.39 -4.94 -3.61
CA MET A 85 1.38 -4.51 -4.58
C MET A 85 1.91 -3.57 -5.67
N ASP A 86 3.16 -3.14 -5.55
CA ASP A 86 3.74 -2.21 -6.50
C ASP A 86 4.24 -2.97 -7.74
N SER A 87 3.53 -2.80 -8.86
CA SER A 87 3.89 -3.37 -10.16
C SER A 87 5.31 -3.03 -10.62
N ARG A 88 5.92 -1.94 -10.11
CA ARG A 88 7.33 -1.60 -10.38
C ARG A 88 8.32 -2.56 -9.73
N ARG A 89 7.89 -3.35 -8.73
CA ARG A 89 8.77 -4.14 -7.87
C ARG A 89 8.38 -5.62 -7.78
N SER A 90 7.09 -5.95 -7.93
CA SER A 90 6.64 -7.33 -7.86
C SER A 90 6.13 -7.81 -9.21
N HIS A 91 6.93 -8.65 -9.88
CA HIS A 91 6.46 -9.50 -10.98
C HIS A 91 5.68 -10.73 -10.47
N LEU A 92 5.67 -10.97 -9.15
CA LEU A 92 5.00 -12.11 -8.51
C LEU A 92 3.49 -11.91 -8.35
N MET A 93 2.97 -10.71 -8.66
CA MET A 93 1.54 -10.40 -8.57
C MET A 93 0.64 -11.28 -9.47
N TYR A 94 1.21 -12.02 -10.43
CA TYR A 94 0.47 -12.89 -11.33
C TYR A 94 0.09 -14.26 -10.72
N ASP A 95 0.72 -14.72 -9.62
CA ASP A 95 0.26 -15.93 -8.92
C ASP A 95 -0.41 -15.54 -7.59
N ILE A 96 -1.74 -15.68 -7.57
CA ILE A 96 -2.56 -15.33 -6.41
C ILE A 96 -2.15 -16.10 -5.15
N ARG A 97 -1.58 -17.31 -5.26
CA ARG A 97 -1.16 -18.10 -4.10
C ARG A 97 0.07 -17.48 -3.44
N ILE A 98 1.08 -17.12 -4.26
CA ILE A 98 2.28 -16.44 -3.76
C ILE A 98 1.90 -15.09 -3.15
N LEU A 99 0.99 -14.36 -3.79
CA LEU A 99 0.48 -13.09 -3.27
C LEU A 99 -0.20 -13.24 -1.91
N MET A 100 -1.02 -14.28 -1.73
CA MET A 100 -1.72 -14.54 -0.47
C MET A 100 -0.78 -14.99 0.65
N ASP A 101 0.29 -15.73 0.33
CA ASP A 101 1.34 -16.10 1.27
C ASP A 101 2.13 -14.86 1.73
N GLU A 102 2.52 -14.01 0.78
CA GLU A 102 3.22 -12.75 1.08
C GLU A 102 2.34 -11.81 1.91
N TRP A 103 1.07 -11.65 1.54
CA TRP A 103 0.08 -10.90 2.32
C TRP A 103 -0.05 -11.39 3.76
N SER A 104 -0.14 -12.71 3.95
CA SER A 104 -0.27 -13.32 5.28
C SER A 104 0.97 -13.07 6.13
N SER A 105 2.17 -13.22 5.54
CA SER A 105 3.45 -12.92 6.18
C SER A 105 3.56 -11.45 6.60
N GLU A 106 3.18 -10.54 5.71
CA GLU A 106 3.17 -9.10 5.97
C GLU A 106 2.21 -8.71 7.10
N LEU A 107 0.97 -9.22 7.08
CA LEU A 107 0.02 -8.97 8.16
C LEU A 107 0.52 -9.49 9.50
N GLN A 108 1.14 -10.68 9.53
CA GLN A 108 1.73 -11.23 10.73
C GLN A 108 2.87 -10.35 11.25
N TYR A 109 3.71 -9.83 10.36
CA TYR A 109 4.78 -8.90 10.73
C TYR A 109 4.24 -7.59 11.30
N ILE A 110 3.20 -7.00 10.69
CA ILE A 110 2.55 -5.80 11.22
C ILE A 110 1.98 -6.11 12.60
N TYR A 111 1.23 -7.19 12.77
CA TYR A 111 0.65 -7.56 14.06
C TYR A 111 1.71 -7.69 15.17
N ALA A 112 2.82 -8.36 14.89
CA ALA A 112 3.91 -8.56 15.84
C ALA A 112 4.70 -7.27 16.14
N SER A 113 4.92 -6.44 15.12
CA SER A 113 5.81 -5.27 15.23
C SER A 113 5.08 -3.99 15.64
N TRP A 114 3.79 -3.87 15.33
CA TRP A 114 3.02 -2.66 15.63
C TRP A 114 2.84 -2.44 17.13
N ASN A 115 2.66 -3.52 17.88
CA ASN A 115 2.50 -3.47 19.34
C ASN A 115 3.84 -3.44 20.09
N SER A 116 4.95 -3.80 19.44
CA SER A 116 6.28 -3.81 20.06
C SER A 116 7.04 -2.49 19.88
N VAL A 117 6.62 -1.65 18.94
CA VAL A 117 7.24 -0.36 18.62
C VAL A 117 6.38 0.79 19.15
N SER A 118 7.01 1.94 19.42
CA SER A 118 6.43 3.24 19.81
C SER A 118 5.47 3.86 18.77
N ILE A 119 4.74 3.06 18.00
CA ILE A 119 3.83 3.48 16.94
C ILE A 119 2.45 3.67 17.58
N SER A 120 2.05 4.93 17.75
CA SER A 120 0.69 5.24 18.20
C SER A 120 -0.31 5.07 17.06
N GLY A 121 -1.52 4.63 17.39
CA GLY A 121 -2.63 4.45 16.45
C GLY A 121 -2.78 3.02 15.95
N ARG A 122 -3.78 2.80 15.08
CA ARG A 122 -4.08 1.50 14.47
C ARG A 122 -3.42 1.39 13.10
N PRO A 123 -2.86 0.23 12.73
CA PRO A 123 -2.34 0.04 11.38
C PRO A 123 -3.48 0.08 10.37
N LEU A 124 -3.24 0.69 9.22
CA LEU A 124 -4.15 0.69 8.08
C LEU A 124 -3.44 0.10 6.87
N VAL A 125 -3.89 -1.08 6.45
CA VAL A 125 -3.40 -1.74 5.24
C VAL A 125 -4.49 -1.73 4.19
N VAL A 126 -4.17 -1.33 2.95
CA VAL A 126 -5.12 -1.25 1.83
C VAL A 126 -4.75 -2.29 0.78
N LEU A 127 -5.65 -3.23 0.53
CA LEU A 127 -5.54 -4.19 -0.56
C LEU A 127 -6.47 -3.73 -1.69
N VAL A 128 -5.92 -3.47 -2.88
CA VAL A 128 -6.70 -3.19 -4.09
C VAL A 128 -6.76 -4.47 -4.92
N VAL A 129 -7.93 -5.08 -4.98
CA VAL A 129 -8.17 -6.31 -5.76
C VAL A 129 -8.33 -5.93 -7.22
N SER A 130 -7.56 -6.58 -8.09
CA SER A 130 -7.64 -6.44 -9.54
C SER A 130 -8.25 -7.70 -10.18
N GLY A 131 -8.65 -7.62 -11.46
CA GLY A 131 -9.38 -8.70 -12.12
C GLY A 131 -8.56 -9.99 -12.30
N ASP A 132 -7.26 -9.84 -12.53
CA ASP A 132 -6.28 -10.94 -12.59
C ASP A 132 -6.19 -11.73 -11.28
N MET A 133 -6.44 -11.10 -10.14
CA MET A 133 -6.49 -11.78 -8.84
C MET A 133 -7.75 -12.65 -8.66
N LEU A 134 -8.78 -12.44 -9.48
CA LEU A 134 -10.04 -13.21 -9.43
C LEU A 134 -10.07 -14.35 -10.44
N THR A 135 -9.26 -14.27 -11.50
CA THR A 135 -9.14 -15.32 -12.52
C THR A 135 -8.14 -16.37 -12.04
N THR A 136 -8.61 -17.59 -11.82
CA THR A 136 -7.77 -18.75 -11.46
C THR A 136 -7.16 -19.40 -12.69
#